data_AF-A0A969PX95-F1
#
_entry.id   AF-A0A969PX95-F1
#
_cell.length_a   1.000
_cell.length_b   1.000
_cell.length_c   1.000
_cell.angle_alpha   90.00
_cell.angle_beta   90.00
_cell.angle_gamma   90.00
#
_symmetry.space_group_name_H-M   'P 1'
#
loop_
_entity.id
_entity.type
_entity.pdbx_description
1 polymer ?
#
loop_
_entity_poly.entity_id
_entity_poly.type
_entity_poly.pdbx_seq_one_letter_code
_entity_poly.pdbx_strand_id
1 'polypeptide(L)'
;MAQRSAEDILNYLEKAEVASVGTSNMGKPRQRMMHFASDERFHIYLSSMKGDPKVIQWSNIPETAMLIHQGSSFMEMEECEIIGRAEVVRSNEERQRAVELLQHRSPIVGSFVEQDAVDRLEFIKIVPSVVKYRFVPEILQGEKPTVLDMADDSADGSDKQDLRSRAAVWKEALRPLSLTASLVPVLVGAAAAFGLAEMFSWTLFILTLFAALAVQAGTNMINDYLDAERDADNTGSLRPFTGGSRMIQLGLIQKQDMGFFGIVLTAAAAVAGIGLAVVSGPLLLLLIAYGLLAGFFYTGRQGRFSFINASPGIAEFLIATTYGVAMTAGTFYIQTGFFTAEIWLLSIPVAALVTNVLLINQFPDAESDSRTDKRTLVVRIGRRQAKNVVFGLFTVAVGAVVALPLVTDVPLTFYFVLLAVPFLIQAVRYIGKYYESSATDLIPGNAHTAIFHLMTGLLAAITLIMPSIGTFITLILFAAAGGFVLWVWRYIERQRKVMAGFKKAFST
;
A
#
# COMPACT_ATOMS: atom_id res chain seq x y z
N MET A 1 -10.15 -49.39 23.36
CA MET A 1 -9.83 -48.23 22.51
C MET A 1 -11.04 -47.86 21.67
N ALA A 2 -11.92 -47.02 22.20
CA ALA A 2 -13.07 -46.53 21.43
C ALA A 2 -12.59 -45.44 20.47
N GLN A 3 -12.13 -45.83 19.27
CA GLN A 3 -12.01 -44.88 18.17
C GLN A 3 -13.43 -44.41 17.83
N ARG A 4 -13.68 -43.10 17.93
CA ARG A 4 -14.95 -42.52 17.50
C ARG A 4 -15.02 -42.53 15.98
N SER A 5 -16.20 -42.82 15.45
CA SER A 5 -16.42 -42.71 14.01
C SER A 5 -16.39 -41.24 13.58
N ALA A 6 -16.17 -40.99 12.28
CA ALA A 6 -16.29 -39.64 11.73
C ALA A 6 -17.70 -39.06 11.98
N GLU A 7 -18.73 -39.90 11.92
CA GLU A 7 -20.12 -39.53 12.18
C GLU A 7 -20.35 -39.08 13.63
N ASP A 8 -19.73 -39.76 14.61
CA ASP A 8 -19.78 -39.35 16.01
C ASP A 8 -19.20 -37.94 16.21
N ILE A 9 -18.08 -37.63 15.54
CA ILE A 9 -17.42 -36.32 15.64
C ILE A 9 -18.24 -35.25 14.93
N LEU A 10 -18.85 -35.55 13.78
CA LEU A 10 -19.76 -34.61 13.10
C LEU A 10 -20.99 -34.30 13.97
N ASN A 11 -21.58 -35.31 14.60
CA ASN A 11 -22.69 -35.14 15.55
C ASN A 11 -22.28 -34.28 16.76
N TYR A 12 -21.03 -34.39 17.22
CA TYR A 12 -20.49 -33.51 18.25
C TYR A 12 -20.38 -32.06 17.77
N LEU A 13 -19.82 -31.84 16.56
CA LEU A 13 -19.67 -30.51 15.97
C LEU A 13 -21.02 -29.84 15.69
N GLU A 14 -22.05 -30.62 15.35
CA GLU A 14 -23.40 -30.11 15.12
C GLU A 14 -24.04 -29.53 16.38
N LYS A 15 -23.77 -30.12 17.55
CA LYS A 15 -24.29 -29.65 18.85
C LYS A 15 -23.62 -28.36 19.35
N ALA A 16 -22.38 -28.09 18.92
CA ALA A 16 -21.62 -26.93 19.38
C ALA A 16 -21.93 -25.68 18.57
N GLU A 17 -22.40 -24.59 19.20
CA GLU A 17 -22.70 -23.36 18.45
C GLU A 17 -21.49 -22.47 18.18
N VAL A 18 -20.52 -22.48 19.10
CA VAL A 18 -19.36 -21.59 19.08
C VAL A 18 -18.07 -22.36 19.29
N ALA A 19 -17.01 -21.86 18.67
CA ALA A 19 -15.67 -22.39 18.83
C ALA A 19 -14.68 -21.27 19.07
N SER A 20 -13.60 -21.62 19.77
CA SER A 20 -12.50 -20.71 19.99
C SER A 20 -11.53 -20.81 18.84
N VAL A 21 -11.47 -19.77 18.01
CA VAL A 21 -10.73 -19.80 16.76
C VAL A 21 -9.45 -18.98 16.88
N GLY A 22 -8.31 -19.67 16.79
CA GLY A 22 -6.96 -19.14 16.84
C GLY A 22 -6.50 -18.64 15.48
N THR A 23 -5.95 -17.43 15.42
CA THR A 23 -5.22 -16.89 14.26
C THR A 23 -3.84 -16.43 14.68
N SER A 24 -2.93 -16.33 13.72
CA SER A 24 -1.61 -15.72 13.93
C SER A 24 -1.63 -14.25 13.49
N ASN A 25 -1.13 -13.37 14.34
CA ASN A 25 -0.78 -12.00 14.00
C ASN A 25 0.74 -11.86 14.15
N MET A 26 1.49 -12.05 13.07
CA MET A 26 2.96 -12.04 13.09
C MET A 26 3.59 -12.96 14.13
N GLY A 27 3.08 -14.19 14.24
CA GLY A 27 3.54 -15.16 15.24
C GLY A 27 3.02 -14.89 16.66
N LYS A 28 2.24 -13.81 16.87
CA LYS A 28 1.49 -13.63 18.12
C LYS A 28 0.15 -14.35 18.01
N PRO A 29 -0.16 -15.29 18.91
CA PRO A 29 -1.44 -15.96 18.90
C PRO A 29 -2.56 -14.95 19.21
N ARG A 30 -3.63 -15.01 18.42
CA ARG A 30 -4.89 -14.28 18.64
C ARG A 30 -6.00 -15.30 18.67
N GLN A 31 -7.03 -15.05 19.47
CA GLN A 31 -8.13 -15.98 19.62
C GLN A 31 -9.44 -15.22 19.76
N ARG A 32 -10.52 -15.77 19.23
CA ARG A 32 -11.88 -15.21 19.34
C ARG A 32 -12.90 -16.33 19.31
N MET A 33 -13.97 -16.19 20.10
CA MET A 33 -15.14 -17.04 19.98
C MET A 33 -15.90 -16.68 18.71
N MET A 34 -16.19 -17.68 17.87
CA MET A 34 -16.93 -17.50 16.62
C MET A 34 -17.99 -18.58 16.48
N HIS A 35 -19.15 -18.22 15.94
CA HIS A 35 -20.13 -19.20 15.49
C HIS A 35 -19.60 -19.92 14.25
N PHE A 36 -19.91 -21.20 14.15
CA PHE A 36 -19.46 -22.02 13.04
C PHE A 36 -20.53 -23.01 12.59
N ALA A 37 -20.32 -23.57 11.41
CA ALA A 37 -21.01 -24.75 10.91
C ALA A 37 -20.00 -25.69 10.25
N SER A 38 -20.25 -26.99 10.27
CA SER A 38 -19.44 -28.00 9.59
C SER A 38 -20.25 -28.65 8.46
N ASP A 39 -19.58 -29.03 7.37
CA ASP A 39 -20.16 -29.95 6.38
C ASP A 39 -19.73 -31.41 6.63
N GLU A 40 -20.27 -32.33 5.82
CA GLU A 40 -19.98 -33.77 5.89
C GLU A 40 -18.49 -34.12 5.65
N ARG A 41 -17.70 -33.18 5.11
CA ARG A 41 -16.25 -33.34 4.87
C ARG A 41 -15.41 -32.65 5.95
N PHE A 42 -16.02 -32.25 7.07
CA PHE A 42 -15.39 -31.46 8.13
C PHE A 42 -14.92 -30.06 7.71
N HIS A 43 -15.32 -29.53 6.54
CA HIS A 43 -15.04 -28.13 6.25
C HIS A 43 -15.84 -27.26 7.22
N ILE A 44 -15.14 -26.33 7.87
CA ILE A 44 -15.76 -25.43 8.85
C ILE A 44 -16.03 -24.08 8.21
N TYR A 45 -17.28 -23.66 8.23
CA TYR A 45 -17.69 -22.35 7.75
C TYR A 45 -17.83 -21.39 8.92
N LEU A 46 -17.22 -20.22 8.77
CA LEU A 46 -17.26 -19.10 9.70
C LEU A 46 -17.70 -17.84 8.95
N SER A 47 -18.14 -16.83 9.69
CA SER A 47 -18.39 -15.51 9.14
C SER A 47 -17.72 -14.41 9.97
N SER A 48 -17.39 -13.32 9.31
CA SER A 48 -16.97 -12.08 9.96
C SER A 48 -17.31 -10.87 9.09
N MET A 49 -17.18 -9.67 9.64
CA MET A 49 -17.42 -8.44 8.87
C MET A 49 -16.35 -8.25 7.80
N LYS A 50 -16.74 -7.68 6.65
CA LYS A 50 -15.79 -7.24 5.63
C LYS A 50 -14.75 -6.29 6.22
N GLY A 51 -13.48 -6.64 6.03
CA GLY A 51 -12.35 -5.87 6.55
C GLY A 51 -12.03 -6.10 8.04
N ASP A 52 -12.67 -7.08 8.70
CA ASP A 52 -12.27 -7.50 10.03
C ASP A 52 -10.79 -7.97 10.02
N PRO A 53 -9.96 -7.55 10.99
CA PRO A 53 -8.55 -7.92 11.06
C PRO A 53 -8.29 -9.43 10.98
N LYS A 54 -9.23 -10.28 11.44
CA LYS A 54 -9.10 -11.75 11.43
C LYS A 54 -9.26 -12.33 10.03
N VAL A 55 -10.13 -11.75 9.22
CA VAL A 55 -10.28 -12.07 7.78
C VAL A 55 -9.02 -11.71 7.02
N ILE A 56 -8.46 -10.54 7.34
CA ILE A 56 -7.19 -10.08 6.78
C ILE A 56 -6.05 -11.00 7.22
N GLN A 57 -6.02 -11.44 8.48
CA GLN A 57 -5.04 -12.40 8.97
C GLN A 57 -5.11 -13.72 8.19
N TRP A 58 -6.27 -14.35 8.07
CA TRP A 58 -6.42 -15.60 7.31
C TRP A 58 -6.11 -15.48 5.83
N SER A 59 -6.32 -14.31 5.23
CA SER A 59 -5.92 -14.09 3.83
C SER A 59 -4.40 -14.17 3.62
N ASN A 60 -3.60 -14.07 4.69
CA ASN A 60 -2.14 -13.96 4.64
C ASN A 60 -1.39 -15.06 5.42
N ILE A 61 -1.91 -15.45 6.59
CA ILE A 61 -1.46 -16.60 7.38
C ILE A 61 -2.70 -17.47 7.57
N PRO A 62 -3.00 -18.35 6.61
CA PRO A 62 -4.23 -19.12 6.62
C PRO A 62 -4.19 -20.27 7.64
N GLU A 63 -3.03 -20.61 8.19
CA GLU A 63 -2.92 -21.58 9.27
C GLU A 63 -3.75 -21.13 10.47
N THR A 64 -4.65 -22.00 10.89
CA THR A 64 -5.62 -21.72 11.95
C THR A 64 -5.81 -22.96 12.79
N ALA A 65 -6.07 -22.74 14.07
CA ALA A 65 -6.48 -23.78 14.99
C ALA A 65 -7.83 -23.39 15.59
N MET A 66 -8.72 -24.36 15.74
CA MET A 66 -10.03 -24.18 16.33
C MET A 66 -10.18 -25.20 17.45
N LEU A 67 -10.64 -24.73 18.60
CA LEU A 67 -10.91 -25.56 19.76
C LEU A 67 -12.39 -25.45 20.13
N ILE A 68 -13.07 -26.59 20.14
CA ILE A 68 -14.40 -26.75 20.70
C ILE A 68 -14.28 -27.54 22.00
N HIS A 69 -15.00 -27.10 23.01
CA HIS A 69 -15.01 -27.76 24.30
C HIS A 69 -16.40 -27.59 24.92
N GLN A 70 -17.11 -28.69 25.16
CA GLN A 70 -18.49 -28.69 25.66
C GLN A 70 -18.76 -29.92 26.55
N GLY A 71 -19.70 -29.76 27.49
CA GLY A 71 -20.15 -30.80 28.43
C GLY A 71 -20.80 -30.16 29.66
N SER A 72 -21.90 -30.75 30.16
CA SER A 72 -22.65 -30.25 31.32
C SER A 72 -21.96 -30.50 32.65
N SER A 73 -21.10 -31.51 32.71
CA SER A 73 -20.32 -31.88 33.89
C SER A 73 -18.91 -32.32 33.47
N PHE A 74 -17.97 -32.34 34.41
CA PHE A 74 -16.58 -32.74 34.15
C PHE A 74 -16.47 -34.11 33.47
N MET A 75 -17.32 -35.07 33.83
CA MET A 75 -17.32 -36.44 33.28
C MET A 75 -18.03 -36.56 31.93
N GLU A 76 -18.71 -35.51 31.48
CA GLU A 76 -19.38 -35.43 30.18
C GLU A 76 -18.63 -34.51 29.21
N MET A 77 -17.44 -34.03 29.60
CA MET A 77 -16.70 -33.07 28.78
C MET A 77 -16.01 -33.75 27.61
N GLU A 78 -16.22 -33.13 26.45
CA GLU A 78 -15.73 -33.53 25.15
C GLU A 78 -15.02 -32.33 24.50
N GLU A 79 -13.88 -32.60 23.89
CA GLU A 79 -12.99 -31.63 23.25
C GLU A 79 -12.75 -32.04 21.80
N CYS A 80 -12.86 -31.08 20.88
CA CYS A 80 -12.44 -31.27 19.49
C CYS A 80 -11.50 -30.14 19.07
N GLU A 81 -10.29 -30.52 18.67
CA GLU A 81 -9.27 -29.65 18.12
C GLU A 81 -9.21 -29.84 16.60
N ILE A 82 -9.43 -28.77 15.86
CA ILE A 82 -9.34 -28.75 14.40
C ILE A 82 -8.17 -27.85 14.01
N ILE A 83 -7.17 -28.42 13.36
CA ILE A 83 -6.05 -27.69 12.77
C ILE A 83 -6.26 -27.72 11.26
N GLY A 84 -6.13 -26.56 10.62
CA GLY A 84 -6.37 -26.47 9.19
C GLY A 84 -5.95 -25.15 8.57
N ARG A 85 -6.38 -24.98 7.33
CA ARG A 85 -6.10 -23.81 6.51
C ARG A 85 -7.41 -23.06 6.24
N ALA A 86 -7.45 -21.77 6.56
CA ALA A 86 -8.60 -20.91 6.33
C ALA A 86 -8.55 -20.27 4.93
N GLU A 87 -9.68 -20.29 4.24
CA GLU A 87 -9.86 -19.74 2.92
C GLU A 87 -11.01 -18.75 2.91
N VAL A 88 -10.77 -17.53 2.42
CA VAL A 88 -11.87 -16.58 2.19
C VAL A 88 -12.70 -17.06 1.01
N VAL A 89 -14.00 -17.29 1.25
CA VAL A 89 -14.93 -17.81 0.26
C VAL A 89 -15.20 -16.76 -0.82
N ARG A 90 -14.77 -17.04 -2.06
CA ARG A 90 -14.92 -16.15 -3.23
C ARG A 90 -15.99 -16.62 -4.21
N SER A 91 -16.21 -17.93 -4.34
CA SER A 91 -17.21 -18.51 -5.24
C SER A 91 -18.62 -18.16 -4.76
N ASN A 92 -19.51 -17.81 -5.69
CA ASN A 92 -20.92 -17.54 -5.36
C ASN A 92 -21.62 -18.79 -4.81
N GLU A 93 -21.35 -19.96 -5.39
CA GLU A 93 -21.93 -21.23 -4.95
C GLU A 93 -21.50 -21.57 -3.52
N GLU A 94 -20.20 -21.48 -3.26
CA GLU A 94 -19.62 -21.75 -1.94
C GLU A 94 -20.10 -20.72 -0.90
N ARG A 95 -20.28 -19.46 -1.30
CA ARG A 95 -20.83 -18.40 -0.45
C ARG A 95 -22.28 -18.70 -0.07
N GLN A 96 -23.09 -19.14 -1.02
CA GLN A 96 -24.48 -19.49 -0.78
C GLN A 96 -24.58 -20.68 0.20
N ARG A 97 -23.75 -21.71 0.00
CA ARG A 97 -23.62 -22.83 0.94
C ARG A 97 -23.25 -22.36 2.35
N ALA A 98 -22.27 -21.46 2.48
CA ALA A 98 -21.87 -20.92 3.77
C ALA A 98 -23.00 -20.17 4.48
N VAL A 99 -23.82 -19.41 3.73
CA VAL A 99 -25.01 -18.72 4.25
C VAL A 99 -26.04 -19.73 4.75
N GLU A 100 -26.38 -20.73 3.94
CA GLU A 100 -27.37 -21.77 4.28
C GLU A 100 -27.00 -22.52 5.57
N LEU A 101 -25.71 -22.85 5.73
CA LEU A 101 -25.21 -23.55 6.92
C LEU A 101 -25.18 -22.65 8.17
N LEU A 102 -24.86 -21.36 8.02
CA LEU A 102 -24.64 -20.46 9.16
C LEU A 102 -25.90 -19.69 9.59
N GLN A 103 -26.88 -19.47 8.71
CA GLN A 103 -28.03 -18.59 9.01
C GLN A 103 -28.84 -19.02 10.24
N HIS A 104 -28.89 -20.33 10.53
CA HIS A 104 -29.60 -20.88 11.68
C HIS A 104 -28.70 -21.14 12.91
N ARG A 105 -27.38 -21.01 12.75
CA ARG A 105 -26.39 -21.28 13.80
C ARG A 105 -25.69 -20.02 14.32
N SER A 106 -25.66 -18.96 13.51
CA SER A 106 -25.08 -17.67 13.86
C SER A 106 -26.19 -16.62 13.89
N PRO A 107 -26.51 -16.06 15.07
CA PRO A 107 -27.47 -14.96 15.18
C PRO A 107 -27.10 -13.75 14.30
N ILE A 108 -25.79 -13.53 14.10
CA ILE A 108 -25.28 -12.46 13.24
C ILE A 108 -25.62 -12.74 11.78
N VAL A 109 -25.31 -13.94 11.28
CA VAL A 109 -25.61 -14.30 9.89
C VAL A 109 -27.13 -14.29 9.65
N GLY A 110 -27.91 -14.91 10.56
CA GLY A 110 -29.37 -14.92 10.48
C GLY A 110 -29.97 -13.52 10.36
N SER A 111 -29.55 -12.60 11.23
CA SER A 111 -30.03 -11.20 11.19
C SER A 111 -29.63 -10.47 9.90
N PHE A 112 -28.43 -10.72 9.36
CA PHE A 112 -27.98 -10.13 8.10
C PHE A 112 -28.70 -10.73 6.88
N VAL A 113 -29.15 -11.98 6.95
CA VAL A 113 -30.02 -12.60 5.94
C VAL A 113 -31.40 -11.94 5.96
N GLU A 114 -32.02 -11.80 7.15
CA GLU A 114 -33.32 -11.14 7.30
C GLU A 114 -33.34 -9.69 6.79
N GLN A 115 -32.21 -8.98 6.92
CA GLN A 115 -32.04 -7.59 6.51
C GLN A 115 -31.53 -7.40 5.07
N ASP A 116 -31.35 -8.48 4.30
CA ASP A 116 -30.75 -8.45 2.96
C ASP A 116 -29.39 -7.72 2.93
N ALA A 117 -28.57 -7.93 3.96
CA ALA A 117 -27.29 -7.26 4.20
C ALA A 117 -26.09 -8.24 4.21
N VAL A 118 -26.28 -9.47 3.73
CA VAL A 118 -25.26 -10.55 3.68
C VAL A 118 -24.02 -10.13 2.89
N ASP A 119 -24.14 -9.16 1.99
CA ASP A 119 -23.05 -8.56 1.24
C ASP A 119 -22.01 -7.86 2.14
N ARG A 120 -22.36 -7.51 3.38
CA ARG A 120 -21.44 -6.91 4.36
C ARG A 120 -20.55 -7.93 5.08
N LEU A 121 -20.86 -9.22 4.98
CA LEU A 121 -20.10 -10.30 5.58
C LEU A 121 -19.06 -10.87 4.61
N GLU A 122 -17.95 -11.34 5.16
CA GLU A 122 -17.08 -12.34 4.55
C GLU A 122 -17.29 -13.70 5.20
N PHE A 123 -17.26 -14.72 4.37
CA PHE A 123 -17.35 -16.11 4.79
C PHE A 123 -15.96 -16.73 4.64
N ILE A 124 -15.62 -17.57 5.61
CA ILE A 124 -14.33 -18.25 5.69
C ILE A 124 -14.61 -19.74 5.78
N LYS A 125 -13.92 -20.52 4.94
CA LYS A 125 -13.93 -21.97 4.96
C LYS A 125 -12.61 -22.45 5.53
N ILE A 126 -12.62 -23.18 6.64
CA ILE A 126 -11.44 -23.88 7.14
C ILE A 126 -11.46 -25.27 6.56
N VAL A 127 -10.42 -25.58 5.78
CA VAL A 127 -10.13 -26.93 5.29
C VAL A 127 -9.24 -27.60 6.35
N PRO A 128 -9.75 -28.61 7.08
CA PRO A 128 -8.98 -29.26 8.13
C PRO A 128 -7.82 -30.07 7.54
N SER A 129 -6.66 -30.02 8.19
CA SER A 129 -5.58 -30.99 7.98
C SER A 129 -5.60 -32.06 9.06
N VAL A 130 -6.02 -31.71 10.29
CA VAL A 130 -6.15 -32.64 11.40
C VAL A 130 -7.42 -32.33 12.18
N VAL A 131 -8.23 -33.35 12.45
CA VAL A 131 -9.33 -33.30 13.42
C VAL A 131 -9.02 -34.25 14.56
N LYS A 132 -8.94 -33.74 15.78
CA LYS A 132 -8.56 -34.49 16.97
C LYS A 132 -9.63 -34.37 18.03
N TYR A 133 -10.19 -35.51 18.40
CA TYR A 133 -11.28 -35.61 19.35
C TYR A 133 -10.83 -36.28 20.65
N ARG A 134 -11.33 -35.77 21.78
CA ARG A 134 -11.08 -36.30 23.12
C ARG A 134 -12.33 -36.28 23.98
N PHE A 135 -12.49 -37.31 24.79
CA PHE A 135 -13.52 -37.40 25.83
C PHE A 135 -12.85 -37.53 27.19
N VAL A 136 -13.22 -36.69 28.16
CA VAL A 136 -12.49 -36.58 29.45
C VAL A 136 -12.36 -37.91 30.19
N PRO A 137 -13.38 -38.77 30.31
CA PRO A 137 -13.22 -40.09 30.93
C PRO A 137 -12.19 -40.99 30.23
N GLU A 138 -12.08 -40.92 28.90
CA GLU A 138 -11.07 -41.65 28.13
C GLU A 138 -9.66 -41.09 28.42
N ILE A 139 -9.53 -39.76 28.53
CA ILE A 139 -8.27 -39.10 28.92
C ILE A 139 -7.81 -39.59 30.30
N LEU A 140 -8.72 -39.65 31.28
CA LEU A 140 -8.41 -40.11 32.65
C LEU A 140 -7.97 -41.57 32.71
N GLN A 141 -8.43 -42.38 31.74
CA GLN A 141 -8.05 -43.79 31.59
C GLN A 141 -6.75 -43.97 30.78
N GLY A 142 -6.14 -42.88 30.30
CA GLY A 142 -4.92 -42.90 29.48
C GLY A 142 -5.14 -43.39 28.05
N GLU A 143 -6.39 -43.40 27.58
CA GLU A 143 -6.72 -43.76 26.20
C GLU A 143 -6.23 -42.66 25.23
N LYS A 144 -5.82 -43.07 24.03
CA LYS A 144 -5.33 -42.15 23.00
C LYS A 144 -6.51 -41.37 22.37
N PRO A 145 -6.29 -40.11 21.93
CA PRO A 145 -7.32 -39.37 21.20
C PRO A 145 -7.66 -40.06 19.88
N THR A 146 -8.89 -39.82 19.40
CA THR A 146 -9.25 -40.13 18.00
C THR A 146 -8.68 -39.02 17.12
N VAL A 147 -7.91 -39.37 16.08
CA VAL A 147 -7.27 -38.42 15.16
C VAL A 147 -7.64 -38.80 13.73
N LEU A 148 -8.22 -37.85 13.00
CA LEU A 148 -8.46 -37.93 11.57
C LEU A 148 -7.41 -37.06 10.85
N ASP A 149 -6.59 -37.70 10.02
CA ASP A 149 -5.59 -37.02 9.18
C ASP A 149 -6.21 -36.75 7.79
N MET A 150 -6.28 -35.47 7.44
CA MET A 150 -7.02 -34.94 6.28
C MET A 150 -6.07 -34.26 5.27
N ALA A 151 -4.76 -34.56 5.34
CA ALA A 151 -3.72 -33.84 4.60
C ALA A 151 -3.90 -33.80 3.07
N ASP A 152 -4.50 -34.83 2.45
CA ASP A 152 -4.65 -34.93 0.99
C ASP A 152 -5.61 -33.88 0.39
N ASP A 153 -6.60 -33.38 1.14
CA ASP A 153 -7.58 -32.40 0.63
C ASP A 153 -7.03 -30.95 0.59
N SER A 154 -5.84 -30.70 1.15
CA SER A 154 -5.30 -29.35 1.38
C SER A 154 -4.27 -28.86 0.35
N ALA A 155 -3.74 -29.75 -0.51
CA ALA A 155 -2.46 -29.51 -1.20
C ALA A 155 -2.56 -28.78 -2.56
N ASP A 156 -3.60 -28.99 -3.37
CA ASP A 156 -3.48 -28.72 -4.83
C ASP A 156 -3.81 -27.26 -5.26
N GLY A 157 -4.44 -26.47 -4.37
CA GLY A 157 -4.79 -25.05 -4.62
C GLY A 157 -3.96 -24.01 -3.84
N SER A 158 -3.23 -24.46 -2.81
CA SER A 158 -2.73 -23.65 -1.69
C SER A 158 -1.52 -22.75 -2.02
N ASP A 159 -0.48 -23.29 -2.64
CA ASP A 159 0.84 -22.62 -2.69
C ASP A 159 0.88 -21.41 -3.63
N LYS A 160 0.22 -21.51 -4.79
CA LYS A 160 0.16 -20.39 -5.74
C LYS A 160 -0.66 -19.23 -5.17
N GLN A 161 -1.69 -19.54 -4.39
CA GLN A 161 -2.52 -18.53 -3.74
C GLN A 161 -1.77 -17.87 -2.58
N ASP A 162 -1.02 -18.65 -1.80
CA ASP A 162 -0.14 -18.16 -0.74
C ASP A 162 0.92 -17.18 -1.25
N LEU A 163 1.64 -17.57 -2.30
CA LEU A 163 2.65 -16.73 -2.95
C LEU A 163 2.05 -15.43 -3.48
N ARG A 164 0.83 -15.49 -4.05
CA ARG A 164 0.11 -14.30 -4.55
C ARG A 164 -0.29 -13.37 -3.40
N SER A 165 -0.82 -13.90 -2.30
CA SER A 165 -1.17 -13.11 -1.12
C SER A 165 0.05 -12.44 -0.51
N ARG A 166 1.14 -13.19 -0.32
CA ARG A 166 2.42 -12.66 0.19
C ARG A 166 2.99 -11.58 -0.73
N ALA A 167 2.99 -11.80 -2.04
CA ALA A 167 3.42 -10.80 -3.01
C ALA A 167 2.57 -9.52 -2.95
N ALA A 168 1.25 -9.66 -2.76
CA ALA A 168 0.36 -8.50 -2.61
C ALA A 168 0.70 -7.69 -1.35
N VAL A 169 0.96 -8.34 -0.22
CA VAL A 169 1.38 -7.70 1.04
C VAL A 169 2.70 -6.92 0.86
N TRP A 170 3.72 -7.57 0.29
CA TRP A 170 5.00 -6.92 0.03
C TRP A 170 4.88 -5.77 -0.97
N LYS A 171 4.01 -5.90 -1.98
CA LYS A 171 3.72 -4.80 -2.91
C LYS A 171 3.17 -3.58 -2.16
N GLU A 172 2.24 -3.75 -1.23
CA GLU A 172 1.70 -2.63 -0.44
C GLU A 172 2.77 -2.02 0.49
N ALA A 173 3.69 -2.84 1.02
CA ALA A 173 4.85 -2.37 1.80
C ALA A 173 5.79 -1.44 1.02
N LEU A 174 5.95 -1.67 -0.29
CA LEU A 174 6.75 -0.79 -1.17
C LEU A 174 6.07 0.58 -1.42
N ARG A 175 4.77 0.72 -1.07
CA ARG A 175 3.93 1.90 -1.29
C ARG A 175 3.95 2.37 -2.75
N PRO A 176 3.37 1.61 -3.69
CA PRO A 176 3.56 1.82 -5.14
C PRO A 176 3.18 3.22 -5.63
N LEU A 177 2.16 3.85 -5.05
CA LEU A 177 1.78 5.23 -5.39
C LEU A 177 2.89 6.23 -5.09
N SER A 178 3.62 6.05 -3.99
CA SER A 178 4.73 6.94 -3.62
C SER A 178 5.96 6.77 -4.51
N LEU A 179 6.10 5.62 -5.18
CA LEU A 179 7.18 5.37 -6.14
C LEU A 179 7.05 6.23 -7.40
N THR A 180 5.85 6.76 -7.68
CA THR A 180 5.68 7.71 -8.79
C THR A 180 6.53 8.96 -8.62
N ALA A 181 6.82 9.37 -7.37
CA ALA A 181 7.64 10.53 -7.04
C ALA A 181 9.11 10.37 -7.48
N SER A 182 9.64 9.14 -7.55
CA SER A 182 10.98 8.85 -8.07
C SER A 182 10.96 8.39 -9.53
N LEU A 183 9.89 7.73 -9.98
CA LEU A 183 9.72 7.29 -11.37
C LEU A 183 9.67 8.49 -12.35
N VAL A 184 8.80 9.46 -12.09
CA VAL A 184 8.56 10.61 -12.98
C VAL A 184 9.85 11.40 -13.28
N PRO A 185 10.62 11.88 -12.28
CA PRO A 185 11.83 12.66 -12.57
C PRO A 185 12.87 11.88 -13.37
N VAL A 186 13.01 10.57 -13.12
CA VAL A 186 13.92 9.71 -13.88
C VAL A 186 13.47 9.58 -15.34
N LEU A 187 12.18 9.36 -15.59
CA LEU A 187 11.65 9.29 -16.95
C LEU A 187 11.85 10.61 -17.71
N VAL A 188 11.57 11.76 -17.07
CA VAL A 188 11.74 13.08 -17.71
C VAL A 188 13.21 13.37 -17.99
N GLY A 189 14.11 13.11 -17.04
CA GLY A 189 15.55 13.34 -17.22
C GLY A 189 16.15 12.46 -18.31
N ALA A 190 15.76 11.18 -18.38
CA ALA A 190 16.22 10.27 -19.41
C ALA A 190 15.64 10.60 -20.80
N ALA A 191 14.37 11.02 -20.86
CA ALA A 191 13.74 11.51 -22.08
C ALA A 191 14.38 12.81 -22.58
N ALA A 192 14.76 13.73 -21.70
CA ALA A 192 15.49 14.93 -22.06
C ALA A 192 16.88 14.59 -22.63
N ALA A 193 17.59 13.62 -22.03
CA ALA A 193 18.88 13.16 -22.56
C ALA A 193 18.75 12.59 -23.98
N PHE A 194 17.73 11.76 -24.21
CA PHE A 194 17.48 11.18 -25.54
C PHE A 194 17.00 12.22 -26.55
N GLY A 195 16.01 13.05 -26.19
CA GLY A 195 15.32 13.95 -27.11
C GLY A 195 16.05 15.26 -27.38
N LEU A 196 16.80 15.79 -26.40
CA LEU A 196 17.49 17.09 -26.53
C LEU A 196 19.00 16.94 -26.74
N ALA A 197 19.62 15.95 -26.09
CA ALA A 197 21.07 15.72 -26.21
C ALA A 197 21.43 14.57 -27.16
N GLU A 198 20.44 13.88 -27.72
CA GLU A 198 20.62 12.70 -28.61
C GLU A 198 21.47 11.58 -27.97
N MET A 199 21.47 11.49 -26.64
CA MET A 199 22.29 10.55 -25.87
C MET A 199 21.41 9.67 -24.98
N PHE A 200 21.55 8.36 -25.11
CA PHE A 200 20.82 7.43 -24.26
C PHE A 200 21.49 6.07 -24.17
N SER A 201 21.64 5.57 -22.95
CA SER A 201 22.10 4.24 -22.62
C SER A 201 21.04 3.51 -21.81
N TRP A 202 20.54 2.40 -22.36
CA TRP A 202 19.61 1.50 -21.67
C TRP A 202 20.18 1.01 -20.34
N THR A 203 21.47 0.67 -20.31
CA THR A 203 22.14 0.21 -19.09
C THR A 203 22.12 1.27 -18.00
N LEU A 204 22.51 2.50 -18.33
CA LEU A 204 22.51 3.60 -17.37
C LEU A 204 21.09 3.97 -16.93
N PHE A 205 20.13 3.91 -17.85
CA PHE A 205 18.74 4.21 -17.55
C PHE A 205 18.12 3.19 -16.59
N ILE A 206 18.28 1.90 -16.87
CA ILE A 206 17.74 0.81 -16.04
C ILE A 206 18.39 0.84 -14.66
N LEU A 207 19.71 1.05 -14.57
CA LEU A 207 20.40 1.17 -13.29
C LEU A 207 19.96 2.40 -12.50
N THR A 208 19.78 3.55 -13.16
CA THR A 208 19.28 4.78 -12.52
C THR A 208 17.87 4.60 -11.99
N LEU A 209 16.98 4.01 -12.80
CA LEU A 209 15.61 3.72 -12.43
C LEU A 209 15.54 2.74 -11.26
N PHE A 210 16.34 1.67 -11.31
CA PHE A 210 16.45 0.72 -10.21
C PHE A 210 16.92 1.41 -8.92
N ALA A 211 18.00 2.18 -8.96
CA ALA A 211 18.54 2.88 -7.80
C ALA A 211 17.50 3.86 -7.20
N ALA A 212 16.85 4.65 -8.04
CA ALA A 212 15.82 5.61 -7.66
C ALA A 212 14.58 4.96 -7.01
N LEU A 213 14.10 3.85 -7.57
CA LEU A 213 12.97 3.12 -7.02
C LEU A 213 13.34 2.36 -5.74
N ALA A 214 14.53 1.75 -5.70
CA ALA A 214 15.01 0.98 -4.56
C ALA A 214 15.29 1.88 -3.33
N VAL A 215 15.90 3.06 -3.50
CA VAL A 215 16.12 3.99 -2.38
C VAL A 215 14.79 4.53 -1.84
N GLN A 216 13.82 4.82 -2.71
CA GLN A 216 12.49 5.28 -2.31
C GLN A 216 11.74 4.18 -1.54
N ALA A 217 11.70 2.97 -2.09
CA ALA A 217 11.09 1.82 -1.43
C ALA A 217 11.76 1.49 -0.10
N GLY A 218 13.10 1.48 -0.06
CA GLY A 218 13.87 1.26 1.16
C GLY A 218 13.56 2.28 2.23
N THR A 219 13.53 3.57 1.87
CA THR A 219 13.15 4.68 2.77
C THR A 219 11.72 4.52 3.28
N ASN A 220 10.76 4.15 2.42
CA ASN A 220 9.38 3.88 2.84
C ASN A 220 9.30 2.77 3.90
N MET A 221 10.02 1.67 3.69
CA MET A 221 10.01 0.52 4.61
C MET A 221 10.71 0.84 5.93
N ILE A 222 11.83 1.57 5.89
CA ILE A 222 12.51 2.05 7.10
C ILE A 222 11.60 3.00 7.88
N ASN A 223 10.86 3.89 7.22
CA ASN A 223 9.90 4.76 7.87
C ASN A 223 8.80 3.96 8.56
N ASP A 224 8.21 2.96 7.88
CA ASP A 224 7.22 2.07 8.48
C ASP A 224 7.77 1.30 9.70
N TYR A 225 9.04 0.87 9.63
CA TYR A 225 9.73 0.25 10.77
C TYR A 225 9.88 1.20 11.97
N LEU A 226 10.34 2.43 11.72
CA LEU A 226 10.59 3.43 12.77
C LEU A 226 9.31 3.97 13.39
N ASP A 227 8.25 4.08 12.59
CA ASP A 227 6.97 4.64 12.98
C ASP A 227 5.97 3.58 13.49
N ALA A 228 6.37 2.30 13.52
CA ALA A 228 5.49 1.18 13.82
C ALA A 228 4.64 1.35 15.10
N GLU A 229 5.27 1.82 16.19
CA GLU A 229 4.61 2.06 17.49
C GLU A 229 3.67 3.27 17.44
N ARG A 230 4.14 4.40 16.89
CA ARG A 230 3.33 5.62 16.73
C ARG A 230 2.09 5.37 15.87
N ASP A 231 2.25 4.61 14.81
CA ASP A 231 1.15 4.30 13.90
C ASP A 231 0.17 3.32 14.56
N ALA A 232 0.61 2.45 15.48
CA ALA A 232 -0.30 1.60 16.24
C ALA A 232 -1.25 2.42 17.14
N ASP A 233 -0.79 3.53 17.69
CA ASP A 233 -1.59 4.46 18.50
C ASP A 233 -2.57 5.30 17.66
N ASN A 234 -2.32 5.40 16.34
CA ASN A 234 -3.18 6.13 15.43
C ASN A 234 -4.39 5.27 15.02
N THR A 235 -5.44 5.33 15.86
CA THR A 235 -6.73 4.64 15.67
C THR A 235 -7.68 5.39 14.72
N GLY A 236 -7.30 6.62 14.31
CA GLY A 236 -8.12 7.52 13.51
C GLY A 236 -8.17 7.18 12.02
N SER A 237 -8.91 6.12 11.68
CA SER A 237 -9.23 5.63 10.32
C SER A 237 -8.02 5.26 9.45
N LEU A 238 -8.09 4.12 8.75
CA LEU A 238 -7.17 3.82 7.64
C LEU A 238 -7.19 4.99 6.64
N ARG A 239 -6.05 5.31 6.00
CA ARG A 239 -5.89 6.37 4.98
C ARG A 239 -5.10 5.79 3.80
N PRO A 240 -5.47 6.02 2.52
CA PRO A 240 -4.79 5.37 1.39
C PRO A 240 -3.51 6.12 0.97
N PHE A 241 -3.34 7.35 1.47
CA PHE A 241 -2.25 8.25 1.12
C PHE A 241 -1.34 8.60 2.31
N THR A 242 -1.78 8.34 3.55
CA THR A 242 -1.03 8.71 4.77
C THR A 242 -1.08 7.58 5.81
N GLY A 243 -0.18 7.61 6.80
CA GLY A 243 -0.12 6.61 7.88
C GLY A 243 0.65 5.30 7.59
N GLY A 244 1.63 5.33 6.68
CA GLY A 244 2.47 4.18 6.33
C GLY A 244 1.76 3.13 5.48
N SER A 245 2.40 1.98 5.23
CA SER A 245 1.73 0.85 4.55
C SER A 245 0.73 0.10 5.43
N ARG A 246 0.82 0.27 6.76
CA ARG A 246 0.06 -0.46 7.78
C ARG A 246 0.31 -1.98 7.83
N MET A 247 1.24 -2.51 7.03
CA MET A 247 1.49 -3.96 6.96
C MET A 247 2.01 -4.52 8.30
N ILE A 248 2.73 -3.72 9.09
CA ILE A 248 3.16 -4.12 10.45
C ILE A 248 1.95 -4.15 11.40
N GLN A 249 1.11 -3.11 11.38
CA GLN A 249 -0.04 -2.96 12.31
C GLN A 249 -1.14 -3.99 12.03
N LEU A 250 -1.36 -4.32 10.76
CA LEU A 250 -2.29 -5.38 10.35
C LEU A 250 -1.75 -6.78 10.63
N GLY A 251 -0.47 -6.87 10.99
CA GLY A 251 0.17 -8.14 11.26
C GLY A 251 0.41 -8.97 10.02
N LEU A 252 0.85 -8.33 8.94
CA LEU A 252 1.14 -8.94 7.64
C LEU A 252 2.64 -9.03 7.32
N ILE A 253 3.47 -8.15 7.92
CA ILE A 253 4.94 -8.17 7.81
C ILE A 253 5.56 -7.95 9.20
N GLN A 254 6.63 -8.68 9.54
CA GLN A 254 7.27 -8.50 10.84
C GLN A 254 7.97 -7.15 10.84
N LYS A 255 7.92 -6.44 11.97
CA LYS A 255 8.66 -5.17 12.12
C LYS A 255 10.14 -5.37 11.72
N GLN A 256 10.77 -6.46 12.17
CA GLN A 256 12.17 -6.76 11.84
C GLN A 256 12.38 -6.97 10.33
N ASP A 257 11.53 -7.75 9.66
CA ASP A 257 11.60 -7.98 8.21
C ASP A 257 11.43 -6.67 7.44
N MET A 258 10.47 -5.82 7.81
CA MET A 258 10.27 -4.51 7.18
C MET A 258 11.55 -3.67 7.23
N GLY A 259 12.19 -3.60 8.40
CA GLY A 259 13.45 -2.87 8.57
C GLY A 259 14.60 -3.50 7.77
N PHE A 260 14.74 -4.83 7.82
CA PHE A 260 15.79 -5.56 7.11
C PHE A 260 15.73 -5.34 5.59
N PHE A 261 14.56 -5.58 4.97
CA PHE A 261 14.41 -5.40 3.53
C PHE A 261 14.52 -3.92 3.12
N GLY A 262 14.10 -2.99 3.99
CA GLY A 262 14.32 -1.57 3.78
C GLY A 262 15.81 -1.21 3.69
N ILE A 263 16.64 -1.76 4.57
CA ILE A 263 18.11 -1.61 4.54
C ILE A 263 18.70 -2.26 3.29
N VAL A 264 18.28 -3.48 2.94
CA VAL A 264 18.76 -4.20 1.75
C VAL A 264 18.50 -3.40 0.47
N LEU A 265 17.29 -2.87 0.28
CA LEU A 265 16.95 -2.05 -0.88
C LEU A 265 17.77 -0.75 -0.92
N THR A 266 17.93 -0.10 0.22
CA THR A 266 18.75 1.14 0.33
C THR A 266 20.22 0.86 0.02
N ALA A 267 20.77 -0.27 0.51
CA ALA A 267 22.14 -0.69 0.23
C ALA A 267 22.33 -1.04 -1.25
N ALA A 268 21.38 -1.76 -1.87
CA ALA A 268 21.41 -2.05 -3.29
C ALA A 268 21.38 -0.78 -4.15
N ALA A 269 20.55 0.21 -3.76
CA ALA A 269 20.53 1.52 -4.41
C ALA A 269 21.86 2.28 -4.25
N ALA A 270 22.48 2.21 -3.07
CA ALA A 270 23.78 2.82 -2.83
C ALA A 270 24.88 2.20 -3.68
N VAL A 271 24.93 0.87 -3.81
CA VAL A 271 25.87 0.16 -4.69
C VAL A 271 25.68 0.58 -6.15
N ALA A 272 24.43 0.60 -6.63
CA ALA A 272 24.11 1.06 -7.98
C ALA A 272 24.50 2.54 -8.18
N GLY A 273 24.22 3.41 -7.21
CA GLY A 273 24.58 4.83 -7.23
C GLY A 273 26.09 5.07 -7.27
N ILE A 274 26.88 4.30 -6.53
CA ILE A 274 28.34 4.34 -6.58
C ILE A 274 28.83 3.91 -7.98
N GLY A 275 28.30 2.82 -8.52
CA GLY A 275 28.61 2.37 -9.88
C GLY A 275 28.32 3.44 -10.94
N LEU A 276 27.16 4.09 -10.84
CA LEU A 276 26.78 5.19 -11.73
C LEU A 276 27.72 6.40 -11.58
N ALA A 277 28.13 6.75 -10.36
CA ALA A 277 29.03 7.88 -10.13
C ALA A 277 30.44 7.64 -10.70
N VAL A 278 30.93 6.40 -10.65
CA VAL A 278 32.21 6.02 -11.26
C VAL A 278 32.16 6.17 -12.78
N VAL A 279 31.03 5.84 -13.41
CA VAL A 279 30.88 5.90 -14.87
C VAL A 279 30.56 7.31 -15.38
N SER A 280 29.63 8.02 -14.74
CA SER A 280 29.11 9.30 -15.22
C SER A 280 29.91 10.52 -14.76
N GLY A 281 30.67 10.39 -13.67
CA GLY A 281 31.56 11.44 -13.16
C GLY A 281 31.23 11.94 -11.76
N PRO A 282 32.17 12.68 -11.13
CA PRO A 282 32.13 13.00 -9.70
C PRO A 282 31.04 14.01 -9.30
N LEU A 283 30.47 14.78 -10.24
CA LEU A 283 29.36 15.70 -9.91
C LEU A 283 28.13 14.94 -9.41
N LEU A 284 27.95 13.68 -9.82
CA LEU A 284 26.87 12.84 -9.28
C LEU A 284 27.05 12.58 -7.78
N LEU A 285 28.29 12.50 -7.27
CA LEU A 285 28.55 12.33 -5.84
C LEU A 285 28.05 13.52 -5.01
N LEU A 286 28.08 14.74 -5.57
CA LEU A 286 27.53 15.92 -4.91
C LEU A 286 26.01 15.83 -4.80
N LEU A 287 25.32 15.37 -5.85
CA LEU A 287 23.88 15.16 -5.83
C LEU A 287 23.49 14.04 -4.86
N ILE A 288 24.25 12.94 -4.84
CA ILE A 288 24.06 11.84 -3.88
C ILE A 288 24.27 12.33 -2.45
N ALA A 289 25.36 13.05 -2.17
CA ALA A 289 25.64 13.60 -0.86
C ALA A 289 24.54 14.58 -0.41
N TYR A 290 24.06 15.44 -1.31
CA TYR A 290 22.93 16.34 -1.05
C TYR A 290 21.66 15.55 -0.68
N GLY A 291 21.31 14.53 -1.46
CA GLY A 291 20.16 13.67 -1.18
C GLY A 291 20.26 12.93 0.15
N LEU A 292 21.44 12.40 0.48
CA LEU A 292 21.70 11.72 1.75
C LEU A 292 21.56 12.68 2.94
N LEU A 293 22.13 13.88 2.85
CA LEU A 293 22.00 14.90 3.89
C LEU A 293 20.54 15.34 4.05
N ALA A 294 19.86 15.60 2.94
CA ALA A 294 18.45 15.99 2.94
C ALA A 294 17.58 14.91 3.60
N GLY A 295 17.77 13.64 3.24
CA GLY A 295 17.03 12.51 3.80
C GLY A 295 17.35 12.24 5.26
N PHE A 296 18.64 12.20 5.63
CA PHE A 296 19.08 11.90 6.99
C PHE A 296 18.59 12.92 8.01
N PHE A 297 18.63 14.21 7.65
CA PHE A 297 18.16 15.28 8.52
C PHE A 297 16.70 15.68 8.27
N TYR A 298 15.97 15.00 7.37
CA TYR A 298 14.58 15.34 7.02
C TYR A 298 13.68 15.33 8.25
N THR A 299 13.62 14.20 8.96
CA THR A 299 12.84 13.99 10.19
C THR A 299 13.76 13.53 11.32
N GLY A 300 14.01 14.42 12.29
CA GLY A 300 14.71 14.08 13.53
C GLY A 300 13.73 13.53 14.57
N ARG A 301 14.12 12.47 15.28
CA ARG A 301 13.48 12.09 16.54
C ARG A 301 13.57 13.25 17.54
N GLN A 302 12.65 13.29 18.50
CA GLN A 302 12.60 14.31 19.57
C GLN A 302 14.01 14.66 20.08
N GLY A 303 14.37 15.95 20.02
CA GLY A 303 15.64 16.47 20.50
C GLY A 303 16.82 16.50 19.51
N ARG A 304 16.65 16.07 18.24
CA ARG A 304 17.70 16.15 17.20
C ARG A 304 17.40 17.18 16.12
N PHE A 305 18.45 17.74 15.53
CA PHE A 305 18.38 18.66 14.39
C PHE A 305 17.55 18.03 13.26
N SER A 306 16.42 18.65 12.93
CA SER A 306 15.49 18.18 11.91
C SER A 306 15.15 19.33 10.98
N PHE A 307 15.40 19.14 9.69
CA PHE A 307 15.14 20.14 8.68
C PHE A 307 13.66 20.55 8.70
N ILE A 308 12.69 19.62 8.75
CA ILE A 308 11.26 19.98 8.79
C ILE A 308 10.91 20.98 9.91
N ASN A 309 11.65 20.94 11.02
CA ASN A 309 11.44 21.81 12.17
C ASN A 309 12.27 23.10 12.13
N ALA A 310 13.26 23.22 11.25
CA ALA A 310 14.14 24.37 11.15
C ALA A 310 13.42 25.65 10.69
N SER A 311 12.59 25.58 9.66
CA SER A 311 11.92 26.76 9.06
C SER A 311 10.65 26.37 8.29
N PRO A 312 9.63 27.24 8.15
CA PRO A 312 8.49 26.95 7.27
C PRO A 312 8.96 26.71 5.82
N GLY A 313 8.45 25.67 5.17
CA GLY A 313 8.67 25.44 3.74
C GLY A 313 9.95 24.66 3.40
N ILE A 314 10.79 24.33 4.38
CA ILE A 314 12.07 23.69 4.12
C ILE A 314 11.92 22.20 3.74
N ALA A 315 10.92 21.50 4.26
CA ALA A 315 10.63 20.13 3.83
C ALA A 315 10.16 20.11 2.37
N GLU A 316 9.29 21.04 2.01
CA GLU A 316 8.80 21.25 0.65
C GLU A 316 9.95 21.63 -0.28
N PHE A 317 10.84 22.52 0.16
CA PHE A 317 12.04 22.89 -0.58
C PHE A 317 12.94 21.67 -0.82
N LEU A 318 13.23 20.88 0.23
CA LEU A 318 14.06 19.68 0.10
C LEU A 318 13.43 18.67 -0.86
N ILE A 319 12.12 18.45 -0.81
CA ILE A 319 11.45 17.54 -1.75
C ILE A 319 11.49 18.11 -3.18
N ALA A 320 11.26 19.41 -3.37
CA ALA A 320 11.36 20.07 -4.67
C ALA A 320 12.77 19.91 -5.28
N THR A 321 13.82 20.15 -4.49
CA THR A 321 15.19 20.11 -4.98
C THR A 321 15.76 18.70 -5.09
N THR A 322 15.40 17.77 -4.20
CA THR A 322 15.90 16.39 -4.28
C THR A 322 15.13 15.57 -5.30
N TYR A 323 13.82 15.40 -5.12
CA TYR A 323 12.98 14.59 -6.01
C TYR A 323 12.70 15.28 -7.33
N GLY A 324 12.44 16.59 -7.31
CA GLY A 324 12.18 17.34 -8.53
C GLY A 324 13.45 17.60 -9.33
N VAL A 325 14.32 18.46 -8.78
CA VAL A 325 15.48 18.98 -9.50
C VAL A 325 16.59 17.94 -9.63
N ALA A 326 17.12 17.45 -8.52
CA ALA A 326 18.32 16.60 -8.50
C ALA A 326 18.09 15.24 -9.16
N MET A 327 16.93 14.60 -8.99
CA MET A 327 16.65 13.35 -9.70
C MET A 327 16.49 13.55 -11.21
N THR A 328 15.81 14.63 -11.64
CA THR A 328 15.60 14.92 -13.08
C THR A 328 16.94 15.29 -13.74
N ALA A 329 17.65 16.26 -13.18
CA ALA A 329 18.93 16.71 -13.69
C ALA A 329 20.03 15.64 -13.53
N GLY A 330 20.06 14.92 -12.41
CA GLY A 330 20.99 13.83 -12.18
C GLY A 330 20.81 12.68 -13.15
N THR A 331 19.57 12.32 -13.51
CA THR A 331 19.34 11.30 -14.54
C THR A 331 19.85 11.76 -15.90
N PHE A 332 19.63 13.01 -16.27
CA PHE A 332 20.20 13.58 -17.50
C PHE A 332 21.73 13.55 -17.48
N TYR A 333 22.35 13.98 -16.38
CA TYR A 333 23.80 13.95 -16.21
C TYR A 333 24.36 12.54 -16.27
N ILE A 334 23.67 11.56 -15.70
CA ILE A 334 24.09 10.15 -15.78
C ILE A 334 24.17 9.69 -17.24
N GLN A 335 23.20 10.09 -18.07
CA GLN A 335 23.15 9.72 -19.50
C GLN A 335 24.17 10.48 -20.37
N THR A 336 24.40 11.75 -20.07
CA THR A 336 25.11 12.68 -20.97
C THR A 336 26.52 13.05 -20.51
N GLY A 337 26.78 13.00 -19.20
CA GLY A 337 28.02 13.47 -18.57
C GLY A 337 28.09 14.99 -18.37
N PHE A 338 27.05 15.76 -18.70
CA PHE A 338 26.99 17.21 -18.53
C PHE A 338 25.60 17.71 -18.14
N PHE A 339 25.47 19.02 -17.90
CA PHE A 339 24.18 19.68 -17.66
C PHE A 339 23.94 20.75 -18.73
N THR A 340 22.67 21.01 -19.02
CA THR A 340 22.24 22.13 -19.89
C THR A 340 21.29 23.05 -19.13
N ALA A 341 20.97 24.22 -19.67
CA ALA A 341 20.00 25.12 -19.05
C ALA A 341 18.58 24.52 -19.07
N GLU A 342 18.24 23.82 -20.15
CA GLU A 342 16.95 23.19 -20.40
C GLU A 342 16.61 22.18 -19.32
N ILE A 343 17.55 21.35 -18.88
CA ILE A 343 17.25 20.32 -17.87
C ILE A 343 16.89 20.92 -16.51
N TRP A 344 17.51 22.04 -16.14
CA TRP A 344 17.14 22.76 -14.91
C TRP A 344 15.72 23.34 -15.04
N LEU A 345 15.39 23.93 -16.19
CA LEU A 345 14.05 24.49 -16.44
C LEU A 345 12.97 23.39 -16.54
N LEU A 346 13.28 22.25 -17.20
CA LEU A 346 12.40 21.08 -17.31
C LEU A 346 12.12 20.43 -15.95
N SER A 347 13.03 20.57 -14.99
CA SER A 347 12.82 20.06 -13.65
C SER A 347 11.82 20.88 -12.82
N ILE A 348 11.54 22.14 -13.18
CA ILE A 348 10.62 23.03 -12.47
C ILE A 348 9.20 22.45 -12.36
N PRO A 349 8.52 22.06 -13.47
CA PRO A 349 7.18 21.48 -13.36
C PRO A 349 7.19 20.17 -12.56
N VAL A 350 8.24 19.35 -12.69
CA VAL A 350 8.38 18.12 -11.89
C VAL A 350 8.50 18.43 -10.40
N ALA A 351 9.37 19.38 -10.03
CA ALA A 351 9.60 19.83 -8.67
C ALA A 351 8.34 20.43 -8.03
N ALA A 352 7.62 21.29 -8.76
CA ALA A 352 6.40 21.89 -8.27
C ALA A 352 5.30 20.84 -8.01
N LEU A 353 5.15 19.87 -8.91
CA LEU A 353 4.10 18.85 -8.80
C LEU A 353 4.40 17.78 -7.74
N VAL A 354 5.64 17.31 -7.61
CA VAL A 354 6.00 16.37 -6.54
C VAL A 354 5.88 17.03 -5.15
N THR A 355 6.19 18.33 -5.06
CA THR A 355 5.97 19.13 -3.84
C THR A 355 4.49 19.24 -3.51
N ASN A 356 3.62 19.39 -4.52
CA ASN A 356 2.17 19.37 -4.31
C ASN A 356 1.65 18.02 -3.81
N VAL A 357 2.23 16.90 -4.28
CA VAL A 357 1.92 15.56 -3.76
C VAL A 357 2.29 15.45 -2.28
N LEU A 358 3.44 16.00 -1.86
CA LEU A 358 3.80 16.07 -0.44
C LEU A 358 2.81 16.95 0.33
N LEU A 359 2.59 18.18 -0.12
CA LEU A 359 1.78 19.17 0.60
C LEU A 359 0.37 18.67 0.83
N ILE A 360 -0.30 18.11 -0.19
CA ILE A 360 -1.67 17.64 -0.02
C ILE A 360 -1.78 16.47 0.98
N ASN A 361 -0.72 15.67 1.12
CA ASN A 361 -0.66 14.60 2.13
C ASN A 361 -0.48 15.15 3.56
N GLN A 362 0.00 16.38 3.73
CA GLN A 362 0.12 17.01 5.06
C GLN A 362 -1.21 17.58 5.59
N PHE A 363 -2.21 17.85 4.73
CA PHE A 363 -3.50 18.42 5.17
C PHE A 363 -4.26 17.50 6.14
N PRO A 364 -4.44 16.20 5.84
CA PRO A 364 -5.04 15.24 6.75
C PRO A 364 -4.29 15.08 8.07
N ASP A 365 -2.97 15.25 8.05
CA ASP A 365 -2.08 14.92 9.15
C ASP A 365 -1.75 16.13 10.04
N ALA A 366 -2.12 17.35 9.62
CA ALA A 366 -1.82 18.60 10.32
C ALA A 366 -2.17 18.59 11.82
N GLU A 367 -3.32 18.04 12.21
CA GLU A 367 -3.70 17.96 13.63
C GLU A 367 -2.80 16.98 14.40
N SER A 368 -2.50 15.82 13.82
CA SER A 368 -1.61 14.83 14.43
C SER A 368 -0.16 15.31 14.51
N ASP A 369 0.32 15.96 13.45
CA ASP A 369 1.66 16.53 13.36
C ASP A 369 1.86 17.65 14.38
N SER A 370 0.82 18.48 14.60
CA SER A 370 0.84 19.53 15.62
C SER A 370 1.02 18.99 17.05
N ARG A 371 0.61 17.74 17.31
CA ARG A 371 0.75 17.07 18.62
C ARG A 371 2.10 16.38 18.83
N THR A 372 2.92 16.22 17.77
CA THR A 372 4.11 15.36 17.76
C THR A 372 5.41 16.11 17.43
N ASP A 373 5.46 17.42 17.70
CA ASP A 373 6.59 18.32 17.37
C ASP A 373 6.97 18.35 15.87
N LYS A 374 6.11 17.85 14.98
CA LYS A 374 6.29 17.93 13.54
C LYS A 374 5.64 19.21 13.02
N ARG A 375 6.45 20.23 12.75
CA ARG A 375 5.96 21.53 12.29
C ARG A 375 6.02 21.64 10.77
N THR A 376 5.18 20.85 10.08
CA THR A 376 5.00 20.90 8.62
C THR A 376 4.56 22.29 8.16
N LEU A 377 4.67 22.60 6.87
CA LEU A 377 4.21 23.89 6.35
C LEU A 377 2.72 24.10 6.68
N VAL A 378 1.88 23.08 6.47
CA VAL A 378 0.44 23.14 6.77
C VAL A 378 0.18 23.48 8.24
N VAL A 379 0.95 22.92 9.18
CA VAL A 379 0.83 23.23 10.61
C VAL A 379 1.21 24.68 10.90
N ARG A 380 2.26 25.21 10.27
CA ARG A 380 2.80 26.54 10.57
C ARG A 380 1.98 27.68 9.99
N ILE A 381 1.56 27.57 8.72
CA ILE A 381 0.84 28.66 8.03
C ILE A 381 -0.68 28.44 8.00
N GLY A 382 -1.16 27.27 8.42
CA GLY A 382 -2.57 26.89 8.40
C GLY A 382 -3.02 26.32 7.05
N ARG A 383 -4.09 25.52 7.10
CA ARG A 383 -4.66 24.84 5.92
C ARG A 383 -5.07 25.80 4.80
N ARG A 384 -5.59 26.98 5.15
CA ARG A 384 -6.06 27.97 4.15
C ARG A 384 -4.92 28.55 3.32
N GLN A 385 -3.82 28.95 3.96
CA GLN A 385 -2.64 29.49 3.30
C GLN A 385 -1.90 28.39 2.56
N ALA A 386 -1.76 27.20 3.16
CA ALA A 386 -1.16 26.04 2.49
C ALA A 386 -1.90 25.65 1.21
N LYS A 387 -3.23 25.76 1.17
CA LYS A 387 -4.01 25.55 -0.06
C LYS A 387 -3.59 26.52 -1.17
N ASN A 388 -3.37 27.80 -0.82
CA ASN A 388 -2.94 28.79 -1.79
C ASN A 388 -1.52 28.50 -2.30
N VAL A 389 -0.64 27.97 -1.45
CA VAL A 389 0.69 27.48 -1.88
C VAL A 389 0.55 26.34 -2.89
N VAL A 390 -0.35 25.37 -2.64
CA VAL A 390 -0.62 24.27 -3.58
C VAL A 390 -1.08 24.81 -4.95
N PHE A 391 -1.99 25.78 -4.96
CA PHE A 391 -2.46 26.42 -6.20
C PHE A 391 -1.37 27.22 -6.90
N GLY A 392 -0.52 27.91 -6.13
CA GLY A 392 0.66 28.60 -6.65
C GLY A 392 1.61 27.63 -7.37
N LEU A 393 1.93 26.49 -6.75
CA LEU A 393 2.79 25.47 -7.35
C LEU A 393 2.17 24.84 -8.60
N PHE A 394 0.84 24.64 -8.65
CA PHE A 394 0.19 24.24 -9.90
C PHE A 394 0.33 25.29 -11.00
N THR A 395 0.21 26.57 -10.64
CA THR A 395 0.39 27.69 -11.57
C THR A 395 1.82 27.74 -12.09
N VAL A 396 2.82 27.54 -11.22
CA VAL A 396 4.24 27.44 -11.60
C VAL A 396 4.45 26.27 -12.56
N ALA A 397 3.87 25.09 -12.28
CA ALA A 397 4.02 23.93 -13.15
C ALA A 397 3.44 24.16 -14.55
N VAL A 398 2.20 24.65 -14.64
CA VAL A 398 1.55 24.95 -15.94
C VAL A 398 2.27 26.09 -16.65
N GLY A 399 2.65 27.14 -15.93
CA GLY A 399 3.42 28.25 -16.47
C GLY A 399 4.75 27.81 -17.07
N ALA A 400 5.48 26.92 -16.38
CA ALA A 400 6.71 26.33 -16.90
C ALA A 400 6.47 25.48 -18.15
N VAL A 401 5.42 24.63 -18.16
CA VAL A 401 5.05 23.83 -19.34
C VAL A 401 4.74 24.71 -20.55
N VAL A 402 4.07 25.85 -20.33
CA VAL A 402 3.76 26.81 -21.42
C VAL A 402 5.01 27.58 -21.87
N ALA A 403 5.85 28.00 -20.94
CA ALA A 403 7.01 28.83 -21.24
C ALA A 403 8.16 28.06 -21.90
N LEU A 404 8.37 26.80 -21.54
CA LEU A 404 9.53 26.00 -21.96
C LEU A 404 9.73 26.00 -23.50
N PRO A 405 8.77 25.58 -24.33
CA PRO A 405 8.96 25.59 -25.79
C PRO A 405 9.09 26.98 -26.43
N LEU A 406 8.81 28.06 -25.69
CA LEU A 406 8.92 29.44 -26.17
C LEU A 406 10.29 30.05 -25.90
N VAL A 407 11.00 29.57 -24.88
CA VAL A 407 12.24 30.18 -24.38
C VAL A 407 13.44 29.25 -24.45
N THR A 408 13.25 28.00 -24.87
CA THR A 408 14.31 26.99 -25.02
C THR A 408 14.11 26.14 -26.28
N ASP A 409 15.05 25.22 -26.53
CA ASP A 409 14.97 24.25 -27.63
C ASP A 409 14.04 23.04 -27.34
N VAL A 410 13.20 23.12 -26.31
CA VAL A 410 12.19 22.09 -26.03
C VAL A 410 11.17 22.07 -27.18
N PRO A 411 10.84 20.89 -27.75
CA PRO A 411 10.00 20.82 -28.94
C PRO A 411 8.56 21.26 -28.67
N LEU A 412 7.89 21.83 -29.67
CA LEU A 412 6.47 22.26 -29.58
C LEU A 412 5.51 21.12 -29.24
N THR A 413 5.90 19.86 -29.52
CA THR A 413 5.16 18.66 -29.09
C THR A 413 4.97 18.59 -27.57
N PHE A 414 5.83 19.26 -26.80
CA PHE A 414 5.73 19.35 -25.34
C PHE A 414 4.41 19.97 -24.86
N TYR A 415 3.71 20.76 -25.68
CA TYR A 415 2.38 21.26 -25.33
C TYR A 415 1.33 20.17 -25.12
N PHE A 416 1.53 18.94 -25.62
CA PHE A 416 0.65 17.83 -25.30
C PHE A 416 0.65 17.45 -23.81
N VAL A 417 1.62 17.91 -23.02
CA VAL A 417 1.58 17.83 -21.55
C VAL A 417 0.32 18.50 -20.97
N LEU A 418 -0.22 19.52 -21.65
CA LEU A 418 -1.45 20.21 -21.23
C LEU A 418 -2.70 19.30 -21.29
N LEU A 419 -2.62 18.11 -21.92
CA LEU A 419 -3.68 17.10 -21.83
C LEU A 419 -3.91 16.60 -20.39
N ALA A 420 -2.97 16.84 -19.47
CA ALA A 420 -3.15 16.54 -18.04
C ALA A 420 -4.01 17.58 -17.28
N VAL A 421 -4.27 18.77 -17.86
CA VAL A 421 -4.99 19.89 -17.20
C VAL A 421 -6.38 19.52 -16.64
N PRO A 422 -7.20 18.63 -17.24
CA PRO A 422 -8.45 18.21 -16.63
C PRO A 422 -8.28 17.64 -15.21
N PHE A 423 -7.18 16.91 -14.93
CA PHE A 423 -6.90 16.41 -13.58
C PHE A 423 -6.50 17.53 -12.62
N LEU A 424 -5.78 18.54 -13.09
CA LEU A 424 -5.48 19.75 -12.33
C LEU A 424 -6.77 20.49 -11.93
N ILE A 425 -7.70 20.71 -12.87
CA ILE A 425 -8.96 21.39 -12.59
C ILE A 425 -9.71 20.67 -11.46
N GLN A 426 -9.77 19.33 -11.52
CA GLN A 426 -10.40 18.53 -10.49
C GLN A 426 -9.63 18.60 -9.15
N ALA A 427 -8.30 18.56 -9.16
CA ALA A 427 -7.49 18.74 -7.96
C ALA A 427 -7.80 20.09 -7.28
N VAL A 428 -7.75 21.18 -8.04
CA VAL A 428 -8.07 22.54 -7.54
C VAL A 428 -9.48 22.62 -6.98
N ARG A 429 -10.47 22.04 -7.68
CA ARG A 429 -11.86 22.00 -7.23
C ARG A 429 -12.03 21.25 -5.91
N TYR A 430 -11.49 20.04 -5.81
CA TYR A 430 -11.63 19.21 -4.60
C TYR A 430 -10.86 19.79 -3.42
N ILE A 431 -9.62 20.21 -3.61
CA ILE A 431 -8.83 20.84 -2.54
C ILE A 431 -9.50 22.15 -2.11
N GLY A 432 -9.94 22.98 -3.07
CA GLY A 432 -10.64 24.23 -2.78
C GLY A 432 -11.90 24.06 -1.94
N LYS A 433 -12.64 22.96 -2.16
CA LYS A 433 -13.86 22.64 -1.42
C LYS A 433 -13.61 21.97 -0.07
N TYR A 434 -12.61 21.09 0.03
CA TYR A 434 -12.45 20.17 1.15
C TYR A 434 -11.18 20.41 2.00
N TYR A 435 -10.43 21.49 1.78
CA TYR A 435 -9.17 21.75 2.51
C TYR A 435 -9.29 21.84 4.04
N GLU A 436 -10.47 22.14 4.59
CA GLU A 436 -10.74 22.13 6.04
C GLU A 436 -11.47 20.87 6.51
N SER A 437 -11.90 20.01 5.59
CA SER A 437 -12.70 18.82 5.87
C SER A 437 -11.87 17.65 6.39
N SER A 438 -12.52 16.51 6.62
CA SER A 438 -11.85 15.31 7.12
C SER A 438 -10.85 14.76 6.11
N ALA A 439 -9.88 13.97 6.59
CA ALA A 439 -8.95 13.21 5.75
C ALA A 439 -9.64 12.44 4.63
N THR A 440 -10.83 11.87 4.92
CA THR A 440 -11.60 11.08 3.95
C THR A 440 -12.17 11.91 2.81
N ASP A 441 -12.56 13.16 3.09
CA ASP A 441 -13.16 14.04 2.08
C ASP A 441 -12.10 14.64 1.14
N LEU A 442 -10.83 14.68 1.58
CA LEU A 442 -9.69 15.12 0.78
C LEU A 442 -9.13 14.06 -0.16
N ILE A 443 -9.49 12.78 0.00
CA ILE A 443 -9.00 11.66 -0.85
C ILE A 443 -9.09 11.97 -2.35
N PRO A 444 -10.19 12.51 -2.91
CA PRO A 444 -10.25 12.87 -4.33
C PRO A 444 -9.24 13.96 -4.71
N GLY A 445 -8.97 14.93 -3.82
CA GLY A 445 -7.95 15.96 -4.01
C GLY A 445 -6.54 15.37 -4.09
N ASN A 446 -6.20 14.44 -3.18
CA ASN A 446 -4.92 13.72 -3.22
C ASN A 446 -4.80 12.88 -4.50
N ALA A 447 -5.86 12.17 -4.87
CA ALA A 447 -5.90 11.32 -6.06
C ALA A 447 -5.64 12.12 -7.34
N HIS A 448 -6.36 13.23 -7.53
CA HIS A 448 -6.19 14.09 -8.70
C HIS A 448 -4.83 14.79 -8.71
N THR A 449 -4.28 15.17 -7.55
CA THR A 449 -2.92 15.74 -7.46
C THR A 449 -1.86 14.73 -7.87
N ALA A 450 -1.94 13.50 -7.35
CA ALA A 450 -1.00 12.43 -7.69
C ALA A 450 -1.09 12.03 -9.17
N ILE A 451 -2.30 11.95 -9.73
CA ILE A 451 -2.49 11.66 -11.15
C ILE A 451 -2.03 12.80 -12.03
N PHE A 452 -2.27 14.05 -11.64
CA PHE A 452 -1.77 15.19 -12.40
C PHE A 452 -0.24 15.19 -12.46
N HIS A 453 0.44 14.93 -11.33
CA HIS A 453 1.88 14.72 -11.29
C HIS A 453 2.33 13.58 -12.23
N LEU A 454 1.72 12.40 -12.11
CA LEU A 454 2.09 11.23 -12.92
C LEU A 454 1.87 11.46 -14.41
N MET A 455 0.67 11.92 -14.80
CA MET A 455 0.30 12.14 -16.19
C MET A 455 1.17 13.23 -16.81
N THR A 456 1.43 14.34 -16.10
CA THR A 456 2.34 15.40 -16.58
C THR A 456 3.73 14.83 -16.84
N GLY A 457 4.28 14.03 -15.92
CA GLY A 457 5.58 13.39 -16.07
C GLY A 457 5.68 12.44 -17.26
N LEU A 458 4.69 11.56 -17.44
CA LEU A 458 4.63 10.63 -18.56
C LEU A 458 4.50 11.35 -19.89
N LEU A 459 3.59 12.32 -19.99
CA LEU A 459 3.42 13.13 -21.19
C LEU A 459 4.70 13.92 -21.49
N ALA A 460 5.35 14.50 -20.48
CA ALA A 460 6.60 15.24 -20.66
C ALA A 460 7.69 14.32 -21.23
N ALA A 461 7.87 13.12 -20.67
CA ALA A 461 8.83 12.16 -21.19
C ALA A 461 8.53 11.75 -22.64
N ILE A 462 7.27 11.44 -22.97
CA ILE A 462 6.86 11.01 -24.32
C ILE A 462 7.04 12.15 -25.33
N THR A 463 6.65 13.37 -24.98
CA THR A 463 6.64 14.51 -25.88
C THR A 463 8.03 15.07 -26.18
N LEU A 464 8.97 14.92 -25.25
CA LEU A 464 10.39 15.25 -25.46
C LEU A 464 11.04 14.32 -26.51
N ILE A 465 10.67 13.04 -26.53
CA ILE A 465 11.26 12.05 -27.44
C ILE A 465 10.45 11.86 -28.74
N MET A 466 9.21 12.37 -28.78
CA MET A 466 8.29 12.25 -29.90
C MET A 466 8.89 12.63 -31.26
N PRO A 467 9.69 13.72 -31.39
CA PRO A 467 10.34 14.07 -32.66
C PRO A 467 11.29 12.98 -33.18
N SER A 468 11.86 12.16 -32.28
CA SER A 468 12.94 11.21 -32.59
C SER A 468 12.46 9.77 -32.83
N ILE A 469 11.23 9.41 -32.47
CA ILE A 469 10.74 8.00 -32.49
C ILE A 469 9.60 7.73 -33.47
N GLY A 470 9.10 8.75 -34.16
CA GLY A 470 8.01 8.64 -35.14
C GLY A 470 6.61 8.43 -34.53
N THR A 471 5.58 8.63 -35.36
CA THR A 471 4.18 8.71 -34.92
C THR A 471 3.64 7.40 -34.36
N PHE A 472 3.99 6.25 -34.94
CA PHE A 472 3.47 4.95 -34.51
C PHE A 472 3.90 4.59 -33.08
N ILE A 473 5.19 4.70 -32.77
CA ILE A 473 5.72 4.44 -31.42
C ILE A 473 5.14 5.45 -30.43
N THR A 474 5.05 6.72 -30.83
CA THR A 474 4.43 7.77 -30.02
C THR A 474 2.99 7.42 -29.61
N LEU A 475 2.16 6.94 -30.54
CA LEU A 475 0.77 6.54 -30.24
C LEU A 475 0.71 5.36 -29.26
N ILE A 476 1.62 4.39 -29.40
CA ILE A 476 1.73 3.27 -28.45
C ILE A 476 2.08 3.78 -27.04
N LEU A 477 3.02 4.71 -26.94
CA LEU A 477 3.42 5.27 -25.64
C LEU A 477 2.31 6.09 -25.00
N PHE A 478 1.54 6.88 -25.77
CA PHE A 478 0.36 7.58 -25.25
C PHE A 478 -0.70 6.58 -24.75
N ALA A 479 -0.97 5.51 -25.50
CA ALA A 479 -1.90 4.46 -25.08
C ALA A 479 -1.43 3.75 -23.80
N ALA A 480 -0.14 3.43 -23.70
CA ALA A 480 0.47 2.81 -22.53
C ALA A 480 0.40 3.74 -21.30
N ALA A 481 0.72 5.03 -21.46
CA ALA A 481 0.60 6.02 -20.39
C ALA A 481 -0.85 6.18 -19.92
N GLY A 482 -1.80 6.26 -20.84
CA GLY A 482 -3.23 6.29 -20.51
C GLY A 482 -3.70 5.05 -19.77
N GLY A 483 -3.29 3.86 -20.23
CA GLY A 483 -3.57 2.59 -19.56
C GLY A 483 -2.99 2.52 -18.14
N PHE A 484 -1.75 2.99 -17.96
CA PHE A 484 -1.10 3.05 -16.65
C PHE A 484 -1.80 4.03 -15.70
N VAL A 485 -2.16 5.22 -16.17
CA VAL A 485 -2.91 6.21 -15.37
C VAL A 485 -4.30 5.68 -14.99
N LEU A 486 -5.00 5.00 -15.91
CA LEU A 486 -6.28 4.34 -15.61
C LEU A 486 -6.12 3.22 -14.57
N TRP A 487 -5.03 2.45 -14.64
CA TRP A 487 -4.73 1.43 -13.65
C TRP A 487 -4.46 2.04 -12.27
N VAL A 488 -3.66 3.12 -12.19
CA VAL A 488 -3.39 3.87 -10.96
C VAL A 488 -4.70 4.45 -10.40
N TRP A 489 -5.54 5.06 -11.22
CA TRP A 489 -6.85 5.56 -10.81
C TRP A 489 -7.74 4.46 -10.24
N ARG A 490 -7.84 3.31 -10.91
CA ARG A 490 -8.60 2.15 -10.41
C ARG A 490 -8.02 1.59 -9.11
N TYR A 491 -6.71 1.66 -8.92
CA TYR A 491 -6.08 1.27 -7.66
C TYR A 491 -6.49 2.24 -6.53
N ILE A 492 -6.37 3.55 -6.75
CA ILE A 492 -6.78 4.57 -5.78
C ILE A 492 -8.27 4.46 -5.44
N GLU A 493 -9.13 4.29 -6.45
CA GLU A 493 -10.58 4.21 -6.26
C GLU A 493 -10.99 2.94 -5.49
N ARG A 494 -10.29 1.82 -5.68
CA ARG A 494 -10.50 0.60 -4.88
C ARG A 494 -10.20 0.87 -3.41
N GLN A 495 -9.08 1.51 -3.12
CA GLN A 495 -8.73 1.88 -1.74
C GLN A 495 -9.79 2.83 -1.15
N ARG A 496 -10.20 3.87 -1.88
CA ARG A 496 -11.26 4.78 -1.45
C ARG A 496 -12.58 4.07 -1.11
N LYS A 497 -13.02 3.13 -1.95
CA LYS A 497 -14.28 2.39 -1.74
C LYS A 497 -14.25 1.51 -0.49
N VAL A 498 -13.14 0.78 -0.28
CA VAL A 498 -12.95 -0.04 0.93
C VAL A 498 -13.11 0.82 2.19
N MET A 499 -12.55 2.03 2.15
CA MET A 499 -12.54 2.96 3.28
C MET A 499 -13.88 3.67 3.51
N ALA A 500 -14.57 4.06 2.44
CA ALA A 500 -15.92 4.60 2.53
C ALA A 500 -16.90 3.56 3.11
N GLY A 501 -16.68 2.27 2.81
CA GLY A 501 -17.39 1.15 3.44
C GLY A 501 -17.23 1.12 4.95
N PHE A 502 -15.99 1.27 5.46
CA PHE A 502 -15.74 1.37 6.90
C PHE A 502 -16.43 2.58 7.53
N LYS A 503 -16.33 3.77 6.92
CA LYS A 503 -16.98 4.99 7.45
C LYS A 503 -18.49 4.81 7.61
N LYS A 504 -19.14 4.17 6.63
CA LYS A 504 -20.59 3.90 6.67
C LYS A 504 -20.95 2.86 7.74
N ALA A 505 -20.09 1.88 7.98
CA ALA A 505 -20.30 0.84 8.99
C ALA A 505 -20.14 1.33 10.44
N PHE A 506 -19.37 2.40 10.68
CA PHE A 506 -19.18 3.01 12.00
C PHE A 506 -20.04 4.26 12.25
N SER A 507 -20.79 4.73 11.24
CA SER A 507 -21.70 5.88 11.35
C SER A 507 -23.16 5.50 11.60
N THR A 508 -23.45 4.20 11.65
CA THR A 508 -24.70 3.57 12.12
C THR A 508 -24.34 2.74 13.32
#